data_AF-A0A0Q6G5V5-F1
#
_entry.id   AF-A0A0Q6G5V5-F1
#
_cell.length_a   1.000
_cell.length_b   1.000
_cell.length_c   1.000
_cell.angle_alpha   90.00
_cell.angle_beta   90.00
_cell.angle_gamma   90.00
#
_symmetry.space_group_name_H-M   'P 1'
#
loop_
_entity.id
_entity.type
_entity.pdbx_description
1 polymer ?
#
loop_
_entity_poly.entity_id
_entity_poly.type
_entity_poly.pdbx_seq_one_letter_code
_entity_poly.pdbx_strand_id
1 'polypeptide(L)'
;MNLPQRTAAALLGCAVLLVPAACSSGDDFCTVATDARTAISKTGDQTMEEAATAWTEAGEQMESVDAPEEIADAWDTMTATVVQVGEYFTSGTHEQQVSDATEALLADEFMAARTAVYDYVDQTCEA
;
A
#
# COMPACT_ATOMS: atom_id res chain seq x y z
N MET A 1 15.31 -59.40 -36.76
CA MET A 1 14.06 -59.25 -36.01
C MET A 1 14.40 -59.09 -34.53
N ASN A 2 13.65 -58.22 -33.83
CA ASN A 2 13.71 -57.86 -32.40
C ASN A 2 14.69 -56.73 -31.98
N LEU A 3 14.18 -55.49 -32.09
CA LEU A 3 14.23 -54.42 -31.07
C LEU A 3 12.91 -54.51 -30.25
N PRO A 4 12.72 -53.87 -29.07
CA PRO A 4 13.60 -52.99 -28.28
C PRO A 4 13.55 -53.25 -26.73
N GLN A 5 14.42 -52.63 -25.94
CA GLN A 5 13.96 -51.89 -24.74
C GLN A 5 15.05 -50.93 -24.27
N ARG A 6 14.77 -49.63 -24.47
CA ARG A 6 15.54 -48.50 -23.96
C ARG A 6 15.13 -48.29 -22.51
N THR A 7 16.04 -48.49 -21.56
CA THR A 7 15.92 -48.00 -20.20
C THR A 7 16.25 -46.51 -20.20
N ALA A 8 15.22 -45.68 -20.37
CA ALA A 8 15.30 -44.25 -20.10
C ALA A 8 15.18 -44.05 -18.57
N ALA A 9 16.32 -43.82 -17.93
CA ALA A 9 16.36 -43.20 -16.62
C ALA A 9 16.05 -41.71 -16.80
N ALA A 10 14.85 -41.31 -16.41
CA ALA A 10 14.52 -39.91 -16.15
C ALA A 10 13.65 -39.89 -14.90
N LEU A 11 14.30 -39.80 -13.76
CA LEU A 11 13.72 -39.35 -12.51
C LEU A 11 13.23 -37.91 -12.75
N LEU A 12 12.00 -37.76 -13.23
CA LEU A 12 11.25 -36.54 -13.06
C LEU A 12 10.86 -36.49 -11.59
N GLY A 13 11.80 -36.00 -10.78
CA GLY A 13 11.45 -35.41 -9.50
C GLY A 13 10.44 -34.32 -9.80
N CYS A 14 9.18 -34.55 -9.44
CA CYS A 14 8.24 -33.47 -9.21
C CYS A 14 8.84 -32.61 -8.11
N ALA A 15 9.65 -31.62 -8.51
CA ALA A 15 9.82 -30.41 -7.73
C ALA A 15 8.42 -29.84 -7.58
N VAL A 16 7.77 -30.20 -6.47
CA VAL A 16 6.70 -29.41 -5.90
C VAL A 16 7.37 -28.07 -5.66
N LEU A 17 7.18 -27.14 -6.61
CA LEU A 17 7.38 -25.73 -6.35
C LEU A 17 6.43 -25.42 -5.20
N LEU A 18 7.00 -25.42 -4.00
CA LEU A 18 6.48 -24.68 -2.87
C LEU A 18 6.40 -23.24 -3.35
N VAL A 19 5.27 -22.90 -3.98
CA VAL A 19 4.81 -21.52 -4.07
C VAL A 19 4.61 -21.14 -2.59
N PRO A 20 5.44 -20.26 -2.01
CA PRO A 20 5.11 -19.73 -0.70
C PRO A 20 3.72 -19.11 -0.87
N ALA A 21 2.80 -19.48 0.01
CA ALA A 21 1.48 -18.88 0.10
C ALA A 21 1.63 -17.42 0.55
N ALA A 22 2.12 -16.56 -0.34
CA ALA A 22 2.24 -15.12 -0.19
C ALA A 22 1.09 -14.38 -0.91
N CYS A 23 -0.01 -15.09 -1.22
CA CYS A 23 -1.19 -14.51 -1.85
C CYS A 23 -2.34 -14.52 -0.85
N SER A 24 -2.29 -13.57 0.07
CA SER A 24 -3.48 -13.03 0.76
C SER A 24 -3.23 -11.57 1.16
N SER A 25 -1.97 -11.18 1.37
CA SER A 25 -1.58 -9.79 1.64
C SER A 25 -1.76 -8.85 0.45
N GLY A 26 -1.74 -9.36 -0.79
CA GLY A 26 -1.95 -8.55 -1.99
C GLY A 26 -3.38 -8.01 -2.13
N ASP A 27 -4.40 -8.83 -1.83
CA ASP A 27 -5.80 -8.40 -1.87
C ASP A 27 -6.13 -7.42 -0.73
N ASP A 28 -5.53 -7.66 0.45
CA ASP A 28 -5.65 -6.78 1.62
C ASP A 28 -4.95 -5.43 1.36
N PHE A 29 -3.72 -5.45 0.81
CA PHE A 29 -3.00 -4.24 0.41
C PHE A 29 -3.76 -3.43 -0.64
N CYS A 30 -4.22 -4.07 -1.73
CA CYS A 30 -4.91 -3.38 -2.82
C CYS A 30 -6.18 -2.66 -2.31
N THR A 31 -6.92 -3.30 -1.42
CA THR A 31 -8.10 -2.70 -0.78
C THR A 31 -7.72 -1.48 0.05
N VAL A 32 -6.78 -1.66 0.99
CA VAL A 32 -6.35 -0.58 1.89
C VAL A 32 -5.72 0.59 1.14
N ALA A 33 -4.90 0.34 0.11
CA ALA A 33 -4.28 1.38 -0.69
C ALA A 33 -5.32 2.18 -1.51
N THR A 34 -6.36 1.52 -2.02
CA THR A 34 -7.46 2.19 -2.74
C THR A 34 -8.35 3.02 -1.80
N ASP A 35 -8.62 2.49 -0.61
CA ASP A 35 -9.37 3.20 0.43
C ASP A 35 -8.60 4.43 0.93
N ALA A 36 -7.29 4.28 1.18
CA ALA A 36 -6.40 5.38 1.54
C ALA A 36 -6.38 6.45 0.43
N ARG A 37 -6.25 6.07 -0.84
CA ARG A 37 -6.33 7.01 -1.97
C ARG A 37 -7.64 7.81 -1.96
N THR A 38 -8.75 7.12 -1.69
CA THR A 38 -10.07 7.75 -1.59
C THR A 38 -10.14 8.75 -0.44
N ALA A 39 -9.69 8.37 0.76
CA ALA A 39 -9.65 9.24 1.93
C ALA A 39 -8.84 10.52 1.65
N ILE A 40 -7.63 10.36 1.12
CA ILE A 40 -6.72 11.47 0.80
C ILE A 40 -7.37 12.43 -0.21
N SER A 41 -7.99 11.90 -1.27
CA SER A 41 -8.59 12.72 -2.33
C SER A 41 -9.81 13.54 -1.88
N LYS A 42 -10.53 13.10 -0.85
CA LYS A 42 -11.76 13.76 -0.35
C LYS A 42 -11.50 14.85 0.68
N THR A 43 -10.26 15.04 1.11
CA THR A 43 -9.90 15.99 2.18
C THR A 43 -10.41 17.42 1.94
N GLY A 44 -10.49 17.87 0.68
CA GLY A 44 -10.98 19.21 0.34
C GLY A 44 -12.50 19.41 0.44
N ASP A 45 -13.27 18.32 0.46
CA ASP A 45 -14.74 18.34 0.47
C ASP A 45 -15.34 18.07 1.87
N GLN A 46 -14.49 17.69 2.82
CA GLN A 46 -14.87 17.29 4.17
C GLN A 46 -14.76 18.43 5.18
N THR A 47 -15.52 18.32 6.28
CA THR A 47 -15.21 19.10 7.48
C THR A 47 -13.88 18.63 8.09
N MET A 48 -13.27 19.46 8.93
CA MET A 48 -12.01 19.10 9.59
C MET A 48 -12.14 17.87 10.49
N GLU A 49 -13.28 17.68 11.16
CA GLU A 49 -13.53 16.52 12.03
C GLU A 49 -13.68 15.23 11.20
N GLU A 50 -14.36 15.31 10.05
CA GLU A 50 -14.46 14.20 9.10
C GLU A 50 -13.10 13.87 8.47
N ALA A 51 -12.31 14.88 8.11
CA ALA A 51 -10.95 14.68 7.62
C ALA A 51 -10.07 14.03 8.72
N ALA A 52 -10.08 14.56 9.94
CA ALA A 52 -9.32 14.01 11.06
C ALA A 52 -9.60 12.52 11.28
N THR A 53 -10.88 12.15 11.26
CA THR A 53 -11.33 10.76 11.39
C THR A 53 -10.84 9.93 10.21
N ALA A 54 -11.06 10.39 8.98
CA ALA A 54 -10.67 9.67 7.77
C ALA A 54 -9.16 9.43 7.68
N TRP A 55 -8.33 10.43 8.02
CA TRP A 55 -6.87 10.31 8.01
C TRP A 55 -6.36 9.39 9.12
N THR A 56 -6.96 9.45 10.31
CA THR A 56 -6.61 8.54 11.42
C THR A 56 -6.94 7.09 11.07
N GLU A 57 -8.17 6.84 10.61
CA GLU A 57 -8.61 5.49 10.21
C GLU A 57 -7.82 4.95 9.02
N ALA A 58 -7.45 5.80 8.06
CA ALA A 58 -6.60 5.41 6.94
C ALA A 58 -5.19 5.03 7.42
N GLY A 59 -4.58 5.82 8.30
CA GLY A 59 -3.26 5.51 8.89
C GLY A 59 -3.24 4.16 9.59
N GLU A 60 -4.22 3.91 10.47
CA GLU A 60 -4.34 2.63 11.19
C GLU A 60 -4.50 1.43 10.25
N GLN A 61 -5.29 1.58 9.19
CA GLN A 61 -5.46 0.53 8.19
C GLN A 61 -4.18 0.31 7.39
N MET A 62 -3.50 1.38 7.01
CA MET A 62 -2.25 1.30 6.25
C MET A 62 -1.13 0.62 7.06
N GLU A 63 -1.04 0.89 8.37
CA GLU A 63 -0.10 0.20 9.28
C GLU A 63 -0.41 -1.29 9.47
N SER A 64 -1.63 -1.73 9.17
CA SER A 64 -2.07 -3.11 9.38
C SER A 64 -1.72 -4.07 8.24
N VAL A 65 -1.23 -3.55 7.10
CA VAL A 65 -0.92 -4.32 5.91
C VAL A 65 0.52 -4.12 5.45
N ASP A 66 1.15 -5.21 5.02
CA ASP A 66 2.45 -5.17 4.39
C ASP A 66 2.31 -4.89 2.89
N ALA A 67 3.08 -3.94 2.38
CA ALA A 67 3.15 -3.69 0.95
C ALA A 67 4.07 -4.69 0.22
N PRO A 68 3.85 -4.92 -1.08
CA PRO A 68 4.79 -5.64 -1.94
C PRO A 68 6.21 -5.05 -1.85
N GLU A 69 7.23 -5.93 -1.85
CA GLU A 69 8.64 -5.54 -1.65
C GLU A 69 9.12 -4.43 -2.62
N GLU A 70 8.57 -4.37 -3.82
CA GLU A 70 8.91 -3.36 -4.84
C GLU A 70 8.45 -1.94 -4.51
N ILE A 71 7.44 -1.79 -3.65
CA ILE A 71 6.90 -0.49 -3.21
C ILE A 71 6.91 -0.32 -1.68
N ALA A 72 7.54 -1.24 -0.93
CA ALA A 72 7.53 -1.23 0.53
C ALA A 72 8.03 0.11 1.13
N ASP A 73 9.16 0.63 0.66
CA ASP A 73 9.70 1.92 1.14
C ASP A 73 8.76 3.10 0.84
N ALA A 74 8.08 3.06 -0.32
CA ALA A 74 7.12 4.08 -0.71
C ALA A 74 5.84 3.98 0.14
N TRP A 75 5.39 2.76 0.42
CA TRP A 75 4.28 2.52 1.34
C TRP A 75 4.58 3.04 2.74
N ASP A 76 5.74 2.70 3.31
CA ASP A 76 6.13 3.15 4.66
C ASP A 76 6.17 4.68 4.76
N THR A 77 6.74 5.34 3.74
CA THR A 77 6.79 6.81 3.69
C THR A 77 5.39 7.42 3.61
N MET A 78 4.51 6.84 2.78
CA MET A 78 3.14 7.29 2.64
C MET A 78 2.34 7.07 3.93
N THR A 79 2.43 5.89 4.53
CA THR A 79 1.77 5.53 5.80
C THR A 79 2.21 6.45 6.93
N ALA A 80 3.51 6.67 7.10
CA ALA A 80 4.04 7.56 8.14
C ALA A 80 3.50 9.00 7.98
N THR A 81 3.40 9.49 6.75
CA THR A 81 2.85 10.82 6.47
C THR A 81 1.36 10.88 6.76
N VAL A 82 0.59 9.85 6.38
CA VAL A 82 -0.85 9.76 6.65
C VAL A 82 -1.13 9.77 8.15
N VAL A 83 -0.39 8.98 8.93
CA VAL A 83 -0.47 8.95 10.39
C VAL A 83 -0.16 10.33 10.97
N GLN A 84 0.94 10.96 10.53
CA GLN A 84 1.33 12.29 10.99
C GLN A 84 0.27 13.36 10.69
N VAL A 85 -0.35 13.32 9.51
CA VAL A 85 -1.44 14.24 9.15
C VAL A 85 -2.66 14.03 10.05
N GLY A 86 -3.00 12.77 10.38
CA GLY A 86 -4.02 12.46 11.38
C GLY A 86 -3.71 13.09 12.74
N GLU A 87 -2.46 12.99 13.20
CA GLU A 87 -2.01 13.62 14.45
C GLU A 87 -2.11 15.15 14.42
N TYR A 88 -1.80 15.79 13.30
CA TYR A 88 -1.94 17.25 13.16
C TYR A 88 -3.38 17.70 13.32
N PHE A 89 -4.37 16.96 12.80
CA PHE A 89 -5.76 17.32 13.01
C PHE A 89 -6.21 17.24 14.49
N THR A 90 -5.51 16.49 15.33
CA THR A 90 -5.85 16.29 16.74
C THR A 90 -5.07 17.17 17.73
N SER A 91 -4.07 17.93 17.25
CA SER A 91 -3.18 18.73 18.10
C SER A 91 -3.09 20.19 17.65
N GLY A 92 -2.91 21.14 18.58
CA GLY A 92 -2.68 22.56 18.25
C GLY A 92 -3.91 23.41 17.94
N THR A 93 -3.70 24.54 17.27
CA THR A 93 -4.75 25.49 16.85
C THR A 93 -5.11 25.29 15.39
N HIS A 94 -6.35 25.57 14.99
CA HIS A 94 -6.87 25.30 13.63
C HIS A 94 -5.94 25.77 12.48
N GLU A 95 -5.35 26.96 12.60
CA GLU A 95 -4.43 27.50 11.58
C GLU A 95 -3.11 26.71 11.51
N GLN A 96 -2.60 26.22 12.64
CA GLN A 96 -1.41 25.35 12.67
C GLN A 96 -1.72 23.99 12.09
N GLN A 97 -2.87 23.40 12.43
CA GLN A 97 -3.28 22.07 11.94
C GLN A 97 -3.29 22.01 10.41
N VAL A 98 -3.91 23.02 9.78
CA VAL A 98 -3.98 23.10 8.32
C VAL A 98 -2.60 23.35 7.71
N SER A 99 -1.79 24.23 8.32
CA SER A 99 -0.45 24.52 7.82
C SER A 99 0.46 23.29 7.87
N ASP A 100 0.53 22.62 9.01
CA ASP A 100 1.43 21.49 9.23
C ASP A 100 1.00 20.26 8.39
N ALA A 101 -0.30 20.00 8.30
CA ALA A 101 -0.83 18.98 7.40
C ALA A 101 -0.54 19.31 5.93
N THR A 102 -0.69 20.57 5.52
CA THR A 102 -0.38 20.98 4.14
C THR A 102 1.10 20.82 3.83
N GLU A 103 2.00 21.18 4.77
CA GLU A 103 3.44 21.02 4.59
C GLU A 103 3.81 19.54 4.40
N ALA A 104 3.29 18.65 5.23
CA ALA A 104 3.51 17.21 5.10
C ALA A 104 2.99 16.65 3.76
N LEU A 105 1.82 17.09 3.31
CA LEU A 105 1.21 16.62 2.05
C LEU A 105 1.87 17.20 0.79
N LEU A 106 2.62 18.28 0.92
CA LEU A 106 3.36 18.90 -0.18
C LEU A 106 4.85 18.53 -0.15
N ALA A 107 5.30 17.76 0.84
CA ALA A 107 6.67 17.28 0.89
C ALA A 107 6.98 16.40 -0.34
N ASP A 108 8.13 16.65 -0.98
CA ASP A 108 8.55 15.95 -2.19
C ASP A 108 8.61 14.44 -1.99
N GLU A 109 9.03 14.00 -0.79
CA GLU A 109 9.11 12.58 -0.43
C GLU A 109 7.73 11.92 -0.38
N PHE A 110 6.75 12.56 0.24
CA PHE A 110 5.38 12.07 0.27
C PHE A 110 4.77 12.03 -1.13
N MET A 111 4.98 13.08 -1.92
CA MET A 111 4.49 13.15 -3.29
C MET A 111 5.07 12.02 -4.17
N ALA A 112 6.37 11.77 -4.07
CA ALA A 112 7.03 10.68 -4.79
C ALA A 112 6.54 9.30 -4.33
N ALA A 113 6.44 9.08 -3.02
CA ALA A 113 5.93 7.85 -2.43
C ALA A 113 4.49 7.57 -2.86
N ARG A 114 3.61 8.58 -2.75
CA ARG A 114 2.21 8.49 -3.18
C ARG A 114 2.08 8.18 -4.66
N THR A 115 2.89 8.79 -5.52
CA THR A 115 2.90 8.47 -6.95
C THR A 115 3.30 7.02 -7.19
N ALA A 116 4.36 6.52 -6.55
CA ALA A 116 4.79 5.13 -6.73
C ALA A 116 3.71 4.12 -6.27
N VAL A 117 3.06 4.37 -5.13
CA VAL A 117 1.97 3.53 -4.63
C VAL A 117 0.77 3.57 -5.57
N TYR A 118 0.35 4.75 -6.04
CA TYR A 118 -0.80 4.87 -6.94
C TYR A 118 -0.53 4.24 -8.30
N ASP A 119 0.66 4.43 -8.86
CA ASP A 119 1.05 3.80 -10.12
C ASP A 119 1.03 2.28 -10.01
N TYR A 120 1.44 1.72 -8.86
CA TYR A 120 1.34 0.28 -8.60
C TYR A 120 -0.11 -0.19 -8.49
N VAL A 121 -0.95 0.53 -7.75
CA VAL A 121 -2.39 0.22 -7.61
C VAL A 121 -3.07 0.23 -8.98
N ASP A 122 -2.85 1.26 -9.79
CA ASP A 122 -3.41 1.39 -11.14
C ASP A 122 -2.96 0.23 -12.06
N GLN A 123 -1.72 -0.25 -11.92
CA GLN A 123 -1.16 -1.31 -12.75
C GLN A 123 -1.48 -2.73 -12.28
N THR A 124 -1.74 -2.93 -10.99
CA THR A 124 -1.77 -4.27 -10.38
C THR A 124 -3.08 -4.58 -9.67
N CYS A 125 -3.70 -3.60 -9.02
CA CYS A 125 -4.94 -3.79 -8.26
C CYS A 125 -6.18 -3.49 -9.11
N GLU A 126 -6.09 -2.54 -10.04
CA GLU A 126 -7.20 -2.08 -10.90
C GLU A 126 -7.09 -2.56 -12.36
N ALA A 127 -6.05 -3.33 -12.70
CA ALA A 127 -5.81 -3.86 -14.04
C ALA A 127 -6.69 -5.06 -14.41
#